data_AF-A0ABD4JIX9-F1
#
_entry.id   AF-A0ABD4JIX9-F1
#
_cell.length_a   1.000
_cell.length_b   1.000
_cell.length_c   1.000
_cell.angle_alpha   90.00
_cell.angle_beta   90.00
_cell.angle_gamma   90.00
#
_symmetry.space_group_name_H-M   'P 1'
#
loop_
_entity.id
_entity.type
_entity.pdbx_description
1 polymer ?
#
loop_
_entity_poly.entity_id
_entity_poly.type
_entity_poly.pdbx_seq_one_letter_code
_entity_poly.pdbx_strand_id
1 'polypeptide(L)'
;LVATILAFGSKESVLNVVGNAWAGFGASFGPVLLFSLYWKRMSALGALVGMIAGGATVLFWISSGLNSYVYEILPGIIASSIAIVVVSIWGDAINKMTAEPNEQVIKDEFDRMKTRL
;
A
#
# COMPACT_ATOMS: atom_id res chain seq x y z
N LEU A 1 -26.42 19.69 -5.69
CA LEU A 1 -26.03 21.12 -5.67
C LEU A 1 -24.52 21.31 -5.67
N VAL A 2 -23.77 20.75 -4.70
CA VAL A 2 -22.29 20.89 -4.65
C VAL A 2 -21.60 20.33 -5.90
N ALA A 3 -21.97 19.14 -6.35
CA ALA A 3 -21.43 18.55 -7.59
C ALA A 3 -21.74 19.39 -8.84
N THR A 4 -22.93 19.99 -8.91
CA THR A 4 -23.36 20.87 -10.01
C THR A 4 -22.50 22.14 -10.07
N ILE A 5 -22.17 22.72 -8.92
CA ILE A 5 -21.33 23.92 -8.82
C ILE A 5 -19.87 23.61 -9.23
N LEU A 6 -19.33 22.45 -8.83
CA LEU A 6 -17.98 22.03 -9.22
C LEU A 6 -17.84 21.77 -10.72
N ALA A 7 -18.88 21.21 -11.36
CA ALA A 7 -18.89 20.92 -12.79
C ALA A 7 -18.82 22.16 -13.68
N PHE A 8 -19.32 23.31 -13.23
CA PHE A 8 -19.22 24.57 -13.99
C PHE A 8 -17.82 25.21 -13.96
N GLY A 9 -16.94 24.79 -13.03
CA GLY A 9 -15.57 25.31 -12.91
C GLY A 9 -14.50 24.50 -13.65
N SER A 10 -14.80 23.27 -14.06
CA SER A 10 -13.84 22.38 -14.72
C SER A 10 -13.71 22.70 -16.21
N LYS A 11 -12.57 23.27 -16.62
CA LYS A 11 -12.18 23.46 -18.03
C LYS A 11 -11.56 22.20 -18.67
N GLU A 12 -11.18 21.24 -17.83
CA GLU A 12 -10.65 19.92 -18.22
C GLU A 12 -11.80 18.96 -18.59
N SER A 13 -11.57 18.07 -19.56
CA SER A 13 -12.52 17.00 -19.87
C SER A 13 -12.72 16.11 -18.64
N VAL A 14 -13.96 15.80 -18.29
CA VAL A 14 -14.30 14.90 -17.17
C VAL A 14 -13.56 13.56 -17.27
N LEU A 15 -13.30 13.10 -18.50
CA LEU A 15 -12.54 11.87 -18.76
C LEU A 15 -11.08 11.94 -18.29
N ASN A 16 -10.43 13.11 -18.38
CA ASN A 16 -9.06 13.30 -17.90
C ASN A 16 -9.00 13.27 -16.37
N VAL A 17 -9.92 13.99 -15.71
CA VAL A 17 -9.97 14.08 -14.24
C VAL A 17 -10.21 12.70 -13.63
N VAL A 18 -11.13 11.92 -14.21
CA VAL A 18 -11.41 10.55 -13.78
C VAL A 18 -10.25 9.63 -14.11
N GLY A 19 -9.64 9.75 -15.29
CA GLY A 19 -8.47 8.96 -15.69
C GLY A 19 -7.30 9.10 -14.73
N ASN A 20 -6.95 10.32 -14.33
CA ASN A 20 -5.87 10.58 -13.38
C ASN A 20 -6.20 10.05 -11.97
N ALA A 21 -7.46 10.12 -11.55
CA ALA A 21 -7.89 9.53 -10.27
C ALA A 21 -7.80 7.98 -10.29
N TRP A 22 -8.22 7.35 -11.39
CA TRP A 22 -8.08 5.92 -11.60
C TRP A 22 -6.61 5.48 -11.70
N ALA A 23 -5.75 6.33 -12.25
CA ALA A 23 -4.31 6.09 -12.28
C ALA A 23 -3.71 6.00 -10.87
N GLY A 24 -4.07 6.92 -9.99
CA GLY A 24 -3.68 6.89 -8.58
C GLY A 24 -4.16 5.62 -7.87
N PHE A 25 -5.42 5.24 -8.09
CA PHE A 25 -5.99 4.03 -7.50
C PHE A 25 -5.29 2.76 -8.00
N GLY A 26 -5.01 2.67 -9.31
CA GLY A 26 -4.27 1.55 -9.90
C GLY A 26 -2.84 1.43 -9.36
N ALA A 27 -2.15 2.54 -9.16
CA ALA A 27 -0.80 2.58 -8.60
C ALA A 27 -0.75 2.20 -7.11
N SER A 28 -1.76 2.55 -6.32
CA SER A 28 -1.85 2.18 -4.90
C SER A 28 -2.29 0.73 -4.70
N PHE A 29 -3.36 0.28 -5.36
CA PHE A 29 -3.97 -1.03 -5.10
C PHE A 29 -3.38 -2.16 -5.95
N GLY A 30 -2.94 -1.88 -7.19
CA GLY A 30 -2.41 -2.91 -8.09
C GLY A 30 -1.23 -3.68 -7.48
N PRO A 31 -0.16 -3.01 -7.02
CA PRO A 31 0.97 -3.66 -6.37
C PRO A 31 0.55 -4.42 -5.11
N VAL A 32 -0.31 -3.81 -4.29
CA VAL A 32 -0.78 -4.42 -3.03
C VAL A 32 -1.52 -5.73 -3.29
N LEU A 33 -2.42 -5.76 -4.27
CA LEU A 33 -3.16 -6.97 -4.63
C LEU A 33 -2.22 -8.05 -5.19
N LEU A 34 -1.27 -7.68 -6.05
CA LEU A 34 -0.30 -8.61 -6.62
C LEU A 34 0.59 -9.23 -5.53
N PHE A 35 1.19 -8.41 -4.67
CA PHE A 35 2.03 -8.92 -3.58
C PHE A 35 1.22 -9.71 -2.55
N SER A 36 -0.06 -9.37 -2.31
CA SER A 36 -0.90 -10.12 -1.37
C SER A 36 -1.21 -11.54 -1.86
N LEU A 37 -1.35 -11.71 -3.19
CA LEU A 37 -1.64 -13.01 -3.81
C LEU A 37 -0.39 -13.88 -3.98
N TYR A 38 0.72 -13.28 -4.39
CA TYR A 38 1.92 -14.02 -4.78
C TYR A 38 3.04 -14.04 -3.74
N TRP A 39 2.98 -13.18 -2.71
CA TRP A 39 4.07 -13.03 -1.75
C TRP A 39 3.64 -13.25 -0.30
N LYS A 40 4.00 -14.42 0.23
CA LYS A 40 3.67 -14.84 1.60
C LYS A 40 4.28 -13.97 2.71
N ARG A 41 5.32 -13.17 2.40
CA ARG A 41 6.00 -12.28 3.37
C ARG A 41 5.43 -10.87 3.42
N MET A 42 4.31 -10.61 2.74
CA MET A 42 3.70 -9.29 2.75
C MET A 42 3.18 -8.95 4.16
N SER A 43 3.51 -7.74 4.64
CA SER A 43 3.05 -7.23 5.92
C SER A 43 1.93 -6.20 5.74
N ALA A 44 1.02 -6.09 6.72
CA ALA A 44 -0.04 -5.08 6.69
C ALA A 44 0.50 -3.64 6.67
N LEU A 45 1.60 -3.39 7.41
CA LEU A 45 2.32 -2.11 7.38
C LEU A 45 2.93 -1.83 6.01
N GLY A 46 3.54 -2.85 5.38
CA GLY A 46 4.09 -2.73 4.03
C GLY A 46 3.02 -2.44 2.99
N ALA A 47 1.84 -3.06 3.11
CA ALA A 47 0.69 -2.76 2.27
C ALA A 47 0.27 -1.29 2.40
N LEU A 48 0.10 -0.80 3.63
CA LEU A 48 -0.35 0.56 3.90
C LEU A 48 0.66 1.61 3.40
N VAL A 49 1.95 1.41 3.69
CA VAL A 49 3.01 2.31 3.21
C VAL A 49 3.11 2.27 1.68
N GLY A 50 2.94 1.10 1.07
CA GLY A 50 2.84 0.93 -0.38
C GLY A 50 1.71 1.75 -1.01
N MET A 51 0.50 1.65 -0.45
CA MET A 51 -0.67 2.41 -0.94
C MET A 51 -0.42 3.91 -0.90
N ILE A 52 0.15 4.42 0.20
CA ILE A 52 0.46 5.84 0.37
C ILE A 52 1.55 6.27 -0.61
N ALA A 53 2.63 5.50 -0.73
CA ALA A 53 3.73 5.80 -1.63
C ALA A 53 3.28 5.84 -3.10
N GLY A 54 2.46 4.88 -3.54
CA GLY A 54 1.92 4.85 -4.89
C GLY A 54 1.03 6.06 -5.19
N GLY A 55 0.10 6.38 -4.29
CA GLY A 55 -0.82 7.50 -4.44
C GLY A 55 -0.09 8.85 -4.42
N ALA A 56 0.83 9.05 -3.48
CA ALA A 56 1.63 10.25 -3.37
C ALA A 56 2.52 10.47 -4.61
N THR A 57 3.11 9.39 -5.14
CA THR A 57 3.93 9.45 -6.36
C THR A 57 3.11 9.91 -7.56
N VAL A 58 1.90 9.38 -7.74
CA VAL A 58 1.00 9.81 -8.83
C VAL A 58 0.59 11.27 -8.68
N LEU A 59 0.20 11.70 -7.48
CA LEU A 59 -0.16 13.09 -7.22
C LEU A 59 1.00 14.05 -7.51
N PHE A 60 2.21 13.69 -7.08
CA PHE A 60 3.42 14.46 -7.34
C PHE A 60 3.73 14.51 -8.85
N TRP A 61 3.51 13.41 -9.57
CA TRP A 61 3.76 13.32 -11.01
C TRP A 61 2.79 14.19 -11.82
N ILE A 62 1.49 14.15 -11.49
CA ILE A 62 0.45 15.02 -12.07
C ILE A 62 0.83 16.49 -11.83
N SER A 63 1.15 16.84 -10.58
CA SER A 63 1.49 18.22 -10.19
C SER A 63 2.75 18.75 -10.89
N SER A 64 3.66 17.87 -11.30
CA SER A 64 4.92 18.26 -11.94
C SER A 64 4.80 18.36 -13.47
N GLY A 65 3.67 17.97 -14.07
CA GLY A 65 3.45 18.03 -15.51
C GLY A 65 4.25 17.00 -16.32
N LEU A 66 4.84 15.98 -15.68
CA LEU A 66 5.63 14.94 -16.35
C LEU A 66 4.78 13.88 -17.08
N ASN A 67 3.44 13.95 -16.98
CA ASN A 67 2.52 13.02 -17.63
C ASN A 67 2.69 12.99 -19.16
N SER A 68 3.13 14.09 -19.77
CA SER A 68 3.38 14.16 -21.21
C SER A 68 4.56 13.31 -21.69
N TYR A 69 5.44 12.86 -20.78
CA TYR A 69 6.61 12.04 -21.13
C TYR A 69 6.43 10.57 -20.75
N VAL A 70 5.91 10.31 -19.55
CA VAL A 70 5.71 8.95 -19.02
C VAL A 70 4.39 8.91 -18.26
N TYR A 71 3.62 7.86 -18.54
CA TYR A 71 2.32 7.64 -17.92
C TYR A 71 2.45 7.47 -16.40
N GLU A 72 1.66 8.25 -15.65
CA GLU A 72 1.74 8.40 -14.19
C GLU A 72 1.60 7.10 -13.39
N ILE A 73 0.86 6.13 -13.91
CA ILE A 73 0.68 4.82 -13.25
C ILE A 73 2.02 4.10 -13.10
N LEU A 74 2.91 4.21 -14.09
CA LEU A 74 4.15 3.44 -14.15
C LEU A 74 5.10 3.77 -12.98
N PRO A 75 5.48 5.04 -12.72
CA PRO A 75 6.30 5.38 -11.56
C PRO A 75 5.57 5.11 -10.24
N GLY A 76 4.24 5.29 -10.20
CA GLY A 76 3.45 5.00 -9.00
C GLY A 76 3.49 3.51 -8.61
N ILE A 77 3.34 2.61 -9.58
CA ILE A 77 3.45 1.16 -9.37
C ILE A 77 4.85 0.78 -8.88
N ILE A 78 5.90 1.36 -9.47
CA ILE A 78 7.29 1.07 -9.08
C ILE A 78 7.55 1.53 -7.64
N ALA A 79 7.18 2.76 -7.31
CA ALA A 79 7.37 3.33 -5.97
C ALA A 79 6.59 2.54 -4.90
N SER A 80 5.33 2.21 -5.18
CA SER A 80 4.50 1.38 -4.29
C SER A 80 5.11 -0.02 -4.10
N SER A 81 5.55 -0.67 -5.19
CA SER A 81 6.18 -2.00 -5.11
C SER A 81 7.46 -1.99 -4.27
N ILE A 82 8.34 -0.99 -4.46
CA ILE A 82 9.57 -0.84 -3.67
C ILE A 82 9.22 -0.63 -2.20
N ALA A 83 8.27 0.26 -1.90
CA ALA A 83 7.83 0.53 -0.54
C ALA A 83 7.28 -0.74 0.15
N ILE A 84 6.44 -1.51 -0.54
CA ILE A 84 5.89 -2.78 -0.03
C ILE A 84 7.03 -3.76 0.29
N VAL A 85 8.00 -3.91 -0.62
CA VAL A 85 9.11 -4.84 -0.47
C VAL A 85 10.01 -4.47 0.70
N VAL A 86 10.45 -3.21 0.76
CA VAL A 86 11.35 -2.71 1.80
C VAL A 86 10.70 -2.84 3.18
N VAL A 87 9.47 -2.33 3.34
CA VAL A 87 8.77 -2.33 4.62
C VAL A 87 8.36 -3.73 5.04
N SER A 88 7.95 -4.60 4.11
CA SER A 88 7.60 -5.98 4.47
C SER A 88 8.81 -6.79 4.89
N ILE A 89 9.98 -6.60 4.27
CA ILE A 89 11.21 -7.28 4.70
C ILE A 89 11.65 -6.79 6.08
N TRP A 90 11.67 -5.47 6.29
CA TRP A 90 12.07 -4.87 7.56
C TRP A 90 11.07 -5.18 8.68
N GLY A 91 9.77 -5.10 8.41
CA GLY A 91 8.71 -5.42 9.36
C GLY A 91 8.68 -6.90 9.74
N ASP A 92 8.86 -7.81 8.78
CA ASP A 92 8.97 -9.25 9.04
C ASP A 92 10.26 -9.58 9.81
N ALA A 93 11.37 -8.91 9.50
CA ALA A 93 12.63 -9.07 10.23
C ALA A 93 12.51 -8.58 11.68
N ILE A 94 11.94 -7.40 11.91
CA ILE A 94 11.71 -6.85 13.25
C ILE A 94 10.74 -7.74 14.01
N ASN A 95 9.61 -8.14 13.41
CA ASN A 95 8.65 -9.01 14.08
C ASN A 95 9.25 -10.37 14.44
N LYS A 96 10.14 -10.96 13.63
CA LYS A 96 10.82 -12.22 13.97
C LYS A 96 11.85 -12.06 15.09
N MET A 97 12.50 -10.91 15.20
CA MET A 97 13.46 -10.61 16.27
C MET A 97 12.76 -10.26 17.58
N THR A 98 11.59 -9.63 17.51
CA THR A 98 10.78 -9.19 18.66
C THR A 98 9.64 -10.16 18.98
N ALA A 99 9.47 -11.24 18.22
CA ALA A 99 8.54 -12.32 18.54
C ALA A 99 9.04 -13.07 19.79
N GLU A 100 8.83 -12.46 20.95
CA GLU A 100 8.67 -13.19 22.19
C GLU A 100 7.59 -14.26 21.95
N PRO A 101 7.78 -15.49 22.44
CA PRO A 101 6.81 -16.56 22.21
C PRO A 101 5.45 -16.04 22.66
N ASN A 102 4.46 -16.09 21.75
CA ASN A 102 3.10 -15.63 21.98
C ASN A 102 2.68 -16.00 23.41
N GLU A 103 2.24 -15.03 24.22
CA GLU A 103 1.96 -15.23 25.65
C GLU A 103 1.03 -16.43 25.89
N GLN A 104 0.15 -16.71 24.91
CA GLN A 104 -0.70 -17.89 24.83
C GLN A 104 0.06 -19.21 24.79
N VAL A 105 1.14 -19.31 24.00
CA VAL A 105 1.99 -20.52 23.89
C VAL A 105 2.76 -20.75 25.18
N ILE A 106 3.21 -19.67 25.85
CA ILE A 106 3.87 -19.78 27.15
C ILE A 106 2.87 -20.24 28.21
N LYS A 107 1.65 -19.69 28.22
CA LYS A 107 0.57 -20.09 29.14
C LYS A 107 0.13 -21.54 28.91
N ASP A 108 -0.08 -21.94 27.66
CA ASP A 108 -0.46 -23.30 27.30
C ASP A 108 0.63 -24.32 27.67
N GLU A 109 1.91 -23.97 27.48
CA GLU A 109 3.03 -24.82 27.88
C GLU A 109 3.16 -24.89 29.42
N PHE A 110 2.93 -23.79 30.11
CA PHE A 110 2.96 -23.74 31.57
C PHE A 110 1.84 -24.58 32.20
N ASP A 111 0.62 -24.50 31.67
CA ASP A 111 -0.51 -25.34 32.12
C ASP A 111 -0.30 -26.82 31.77
N ARG A 112 0.27 -27.13 30.59
CA ARG A 112 0.70 -28.50 30.25
C ARG A 112 1.68 -29.07 31.28
N MET A 113 2.67 -28.28 31.68
CA MET A 113 3.67 -28.70 32.67
C MET A 113 3.06 -28.88 34.06
N LYS A 114 2.09 -28.03 34.43
CA LYS A 114 1.38 -28.10 35.72
C LYS A 114 0.47 -29.33 35.86
N THR A 115 -0.02 -29.87 34.74
CA THR A 115 -0.88 -31.08 34.73
C THR A 115 -0.06 -32.37 34.77
N ARG A 116 1.26 -32.30 34.56
CA ARG A 116 2.20 -33.44 34.59
C ARG A 116 2.89 -33.62 35.95
N LEU A 117 2.70 -32.70 36.89
CA LEU A 117 3.16 -32.75 38.29
C LEU A 117 2.00 -33.19 39.19
#